data_AF-A0A022QHW1-F1
#
_entry.id   AF-A0A022QHW1-F1
#
_cell.length_a   1.000
_cell.length_b   1.000
_cell.length_c   1.000
_cell.angle_alpha   90.00
_cell.angle_beta   90.00
_cell.angle_gamma   90.00
#
_symmetry.space_group_name_H-M   'P 1'
#
loop_
_entity.id
_entity.type
_entity.pdbx_description
1 polymer ?
#
loop_
_entity_poly.entity_id
_entity_poly.type
_entity_poly.pdbx_seq_one_letter_code
_entity_poly.pdbx_strand_id
1 'polypeptide(L)'
;MLITYGVERTRETILREVKHALDIYDVKIKYKHFSFIADYMTHTGPYLAPSRQWGISNSVCSFLKITFDTASKFILEVPSHGLTAHLETHFSKICGIAY
;
A
#
# COMPACT_ATOMS: atom_id res chain seq x y z
N MET A 1 -15.03 -7.82 11.84
CA MET A 1 -14.09 -8.93 11.55
C MET A 1 -12.78 -8.77 12.30
N LEU A 2 -12.02 -7.69 12.11
CA LEU A 2 -10.70 -7.49 12.75
C LEU A 2 -10.74 -7.52 14.28
N ILE A 3 -11.64 -6.75 14.90
CA ILE A 3 -11.74 -6.61 16.36
C ILE A 3 -12.25 -7.90 17.01
N THR A 4 -13.10 -8.66 16.30
CA THR A 4 -13.81 -9.82 16.84
C THR A 4 -13.09 -11.14 16.60
N TYR A 5 -12.40 -11.29 15.46
CA TYR A 5 -11.83 -12.56 14.98
C TYR A 5 -10.36 -12.44 14.56
N GLY A 6 -9.74 -11.27 14.71
CA GLY A 6 -8.34 -11.05 14.39
C GLY A 6 -8.04 -10.77 12.92
N VAL A 7 -6.74 -10.62 12.65
CA VAL A 7 -6.21 -10.17 11.35
C VAL A 7 -6.40 -11.20 10.25
N GLU A 8 -6.19 -12.49 10.54
CA GLU A 8 -6.28 -13.55 9.53
C GLU A 8 -7.71 -13.73 9.01
N ARG A 9 -8.71 -13.62 9.90
CA ARG A 9 -10.11 -13.65 9.47
C ARG A 9 -10.49 -12.42 8.65
N THR A 10 -9.85 -11.28 8.91
CA THR A 10 -10.04 -10.06 8.12
C THR A 10 -9.44 -10.22 6.73
N ARG A 11 -8.25 -10.79 6.61
CA ARG A 11 -7.59 -11.14 5.35
C ARG A 11 -8.46 -12.04 4.47
N GLU A 12 -9.01 -13.12 5.04
CA GLU A 12 -9.97 -13.98 4.33
C GLU A 12 -11.25 -13.25 3.91
N THR A 13 -11.74 -12.33 4.75
CA THR A 13 -12.95 -11.57 4.43
C THR A 13 -12.71 -10.66 3.23
N ILE A 14 -11.58 -9.96 3.17
CA ILE A 14 -11.20 -9.12 2.02
C ILE A 14 -11.18 -9.96 0.73
N LEU A 15 -10.56 -11.13 0.78
CA LEU A 15 -10.51 -12.05 -0.36
C LEU A 15 -11.89 -12.48 -0.85
N ARG A 16 -12.80 -12.78 0.08
CA ARG A 16 -14.16 -13.19 -0.23
C ARG A 16 -14.96 -12.06 -0.87
N GLU A 17 -14.89 -10.85 -0.31
CA GLU A 17 -15.63 -9.69 -0.81
C GLU A 17 -15.15 -9.27 -2.20
N VAL A 18 -13.83 -9.20 -2.41
CA VAL A 18 -13.26 -8.83 -3.73
C VAL A 18 -13.64 -9.86 -4.79
N LYS A 19 -13.59 -11.16 -4.44
CA LYS A 19 -14.04 -12.22 -5.34
C LYS A 19 -15.51 -12.04 -5.70
N HIS A 20 -16.37 -11.82 -4.70
CA HIS A 20 -17.81 -11.67 -4.91
C HIS A 20 -18.13 -10.44 -5.78
N ALA A 21 -17.46 -9.31 -5.54
CA ALA A 21 -17.65 -8.09 -6.34
C ALA A 21 -17.29 -8.29 -7.83
N LEU A 22 -16.28 -9.12 -8.13
CA LEU A 22 -15.84 -9.39 -9.49
C LEU A 22 -16.59 -10.53 -10.18
N ASP A 23 -17.17 -11.45 -9.40
CA ASP A 23 -17.98 -12.56 -9.90
C ASP A 23 -19.22 -12.06 -10.67
N ILE A 24 -19.78 -10.92 -10.25
CA ILE A 24 -20.90 -10.24 -10.93
C ILE A 24 -20.54 -9.86 -12.38
N TYR A 25 -19.26 -9.63 -12.66
CA TYR A 25 -18.75 -9.24 -13.98
C TYR A 25 -18.14 -10.41 -14.77
N ASP A 26 -18.24 -11.66 -14.27
CA ASP A 26 -17.59 -12.87 -14.82
C ASP A 26 -16.06 -12.73 -15.01
N VAL A 27 -15.42 -11.90 -14.17
CA VAL A 27 -13.98 -11.66 -14.23
C VAL A 27 -13.25 -12.71 -13.40
N LYS A 28 -12.63 -13.69 -14.07
CA LYS A 28 -11.89 -14.79 -13.42
C LYS A 28 -10.43 -14.42 -13.18
N ILE A 29 -10.11 -14.03 -11.95
CA ILE A 29 -8.73 -13.75 -11.51
C ILE A 29 -8.24 -14.85 -10.57
N LYS A 30 -6.97 -15.23 -10.72
CA LYS A 30 -6.34 -16.25 -9.86
C LYS A 30 -6.22 -15.76 -8.43
N TYR A 31 -6.51 -16.64 -7.47
CA TYR A 31 -6.40 -16.38 -6.03
C TYR A 31 -5.09 -15.71 -5.60
N LYS A 32 -3.96 -16.11 -6.21
CA LYS A 32 -2.62 -15.59 -5.85
C LYS A 32 -2.51 -14.06 -5.94
N HIS A 33 -3.18 -13.43 -6.91
CA HIS A 33 -3.12 -11.98 -7.08
C HIS A 33 -3.80 -11.26 -5.92
N PHE A 34 -4.99 -11.73 -5.53
CA PHE A 34 -5.72 -11.12 -4.42
C PHE A 34 -5.15 -11.51 -3.07
N SER A 35 -4.56 -12.70 -2.91
CA SER A 35 -3.87 -13.09 -1.68
C SER A 35 -2.76 -12.09 -1.37
N PHE A 36 -1.91 -11.79 -2.35
CA PHE A 36 -0.84 -10.82 -2.16
C PHE A 36 -1.36 -9.43 -1.75
N ILE A 37 -2.44 -8.96 -2.37
CA ILE A 37 -3.06 -7.68 -2.03
C ILE A 37 -3.64 -7.71 -0.62
N ALA A 38 -4.37 -8.77 -0.25
CA ALA A 38 -4.96 -8.92 1.08
C ALA A 38 -3.86 -8.98 2.15
N ASP A 39 -2.79 -9.71 1.90
CA ASP A 39 -1.63 -9.83 2.79
C ASP A 39 -0.97 -8.45 2.97
N TYR A 40 -0.79 -7.67 1.89
CA TYR A 40 -0.29 -6.29 1.95
C TYR A 40 -1.18 -5.38 2.79
N MET A 41 -2.51 -5.48 2.63
CA MET A 41 -3.47 -4.69 3.39
C MET A 41 -3.51 -5.05 4.88
N THR A 42 -2.98 -6.20 5.29
CA THR A 42 -2.99 -6.66 6.69
C THR A 42 -1.59 -6.82 7.31
N HIS A 43 -0.52 -6.46 6.60
CA HIS A 43 0.85 -6.79 7.02
C HIS A 43 1.28 -6.18 8.35
N THR A 44 0.72 -5.02 8.74
CA THR A 44 1.03 -4.35 10.01
C THR A 44 0.25 -4.89 11.21
N GLY A 45 -0.73 -5.78 10.98
CA GLY A 45 -1.71 -6.21 11.98
C GLY A 45 -3.10 -5.60 11.77
N PRO A 46 -3.28 -4.25 11.80
CA PRO A 46 -4.56 -3.66 11.44
C PRO A 46 -4.77 -3.62 9.92
N TYR A 47 -6.02 -3.41 9.53
CA TYR A 47 -6.39 -3.19 8.14
C TYR A 47 -5.88 -1.84 7.63
N LEU A 48 -5.07 -1.87 6.59
CA LEU A 48 -4.56 -0.71 5.87
C LEU A 48 -5.15 -0.68 4.46
N ALA A 49 -5.95 0.34 4.18
CA ALA A 49 -6.38 0.61 2.82
C ALA A 49 -5.19 1.11 1.98
N PRO A 50 -4.99 0.62 0.74
CA PRO A 50 -3.95 1.09 -0.19
C PRO A 50 -4.32 2.47 -0.74
N SER A 51 -4.36 3.44 0.16
CA SER A 51 -4.80 4.81 -0.06
C SER A 51 -3.70 5.78 0.35
N ARG A 52 -3.80 7.02 -0.14
CA ARG A 52 -2.86 8.10 0.18
C ARG A 52 -2.64 8.29 1.68
N GLN A 53 -3.73 8.23 2.45
CA GLN A 53 -3.73 8.58 3.88
C GLN A 53 -3.19 7.45 4.76
N TRP A 54 -3.36 6.20 4.35
CA TRP A 54 -3.06 5.02 5.19
C TRP A 54 -1.93 4.16 4.62
N GLY A 55 -2.06 3.69 3.38
CA GLY A 55 -1.09 2.76 2.80
C GLY A 55 0.21 3.43 2.38
N ILE A 56 0.11 4.55 1.67
CA ILE A 56 1.28 5.20 1.04
C ILE A 56 2.04 6.10 2.03
N SER A 57 1.33 6.74 2.95
CA SER A 57 1.92 7.52 4.05
C SER A 57 2.85 6.66 4.91
N ASN A 58 2.55 5.37 5.08
CA ASN A 58 3.36 4.42 5.85
C ASN A 58 4.51 3.78 5.04
N SER A 59 4.69 4.15 3.77
CA SER A 59 5.82 3.68 2.97
C SER A 59 7.15 4.21 3.50
N VAL A 60 8.21 3.41 3.42
CA VAL A 60 9.57 3.84 3.76
C VAL A 60 10.18 4.70 2.65
N CYS A 61 9.67 4.62 1.43
CA CYS A 61 10.18 5.38 0.30
C CYS A 61 9.55 6.78 0.24
N SER A 62 10.31 7.81 0.61
CA SER A 62 9.89 9.22 0.51
C SER A 62 9.56 9.62 -0.92
N PHE A 63 10.33 9.13 -1.91
CA PHE A 63 10.04 9.42 -3.32
C PHE A 63 8.68 8.88 -3.77
N LEU A 64 8.28 7.69 -3.30
CA LEU A 64 6.95 7.15 -3.59
C LEU A 64 5.83 8.04 -3.04
N LYS A 65 6.04 8.65 -1.87
CA LYS A 65 5.08 9.59 -1.27
C LYS A 65 4.96 10.88 -2.08
N ILE A 66 6.09 11.38 -2.58
CA ILE A 66 6.17 12.60 -3.39
C ILE A 66 5.49 12.39 -4.75
N THR A 67 5.78 11.29 -5.44
CA THR A 67 5.28 11.06 -6.81
C THR A 67 3.84 10.61 -6.89
N PHE A 68 3.24 10.10 -5.81
CA PHE A 68 1.87 9.57 -5.85
C PHE A 68 0.80 10.65 -5.95
N ASP A 69 0.84 11.69 -5.10
CA ASP A 69 -0.19 12.75 -5.11
C ASP A 69 0.24 13.98 -4.29
N THR A 70 0.96 13.80 -3.18
CA THR A 70 1.23 14.89 -2.22
C THR A 70 2.67 15.41 -2.25
N ALA A 71 3.18 15.73 -3.44
CA ALA A 71 4.56 16.20 -3.62
C ALA A 71 4.91 17.39 -2.70
N SER A 72 4.09 18.45 -2.71
CA SER A 72 4.42 19.70 -2.01
C SER A 72 4.46 19.57 -0.49
N LYS A 73 3.61 18.73 0.12
CA LYS A 73 3.65 18.54 1.58
C LYS A 73 4.87 17.73 2.00
N PHE A 74 5.15 16.63 1.28
CA PHE A 74 6.29 15.78 1.62
C PHE A 74 7.64 16.44 1.32
N ILE A 75 7.76 17.24 0.26
CA ILE A 75 9.00 17.99 -0.03
C ILE A 75 9.33 18.99 1.10
N LEU A 76 8.33 19.59 1.75
CA LEU A 76 8.54 20.50 2.88
C LEU A 76 8.83 19.76 4.21
N GLU A 77 8.29 18.56 4.37
CA GLU A 77 8.52 17.69 5.54
C GLU A 77 9.89 16.98 5.49
N VAL A 78 10.44 16.72 4.30
CA VAL A 78 11.72 15.99 4.14
C VAL A 78 12.92 16.71 4.79
N PRO A 79 13.13 18.03 4.58
CA PRO A 79 14.23 18.77 5.21
C PRO A 79 14.13 18.81 6.74
N SER A 80 12.91 18.81 7.29
CA SER A 80 12.66 18.92 8.73
C SER A 80 12.74 17.58 9.47
N HIS A 81 12.49 16.46 8.78
CA HIS A 81 12.54 15.12 9.36
C HIS A 81 13.84 14.35 9.12
N GLY A 82 14.83 14.94 8.42
CA GLY A 82 16.10 14.25 8.14
C GLY A 82 15.93 12.94 7.39
N LEU A 83 14.87 12.83 6.57
CA LEU A 83 14.50 11.62 5.85
C LEU A 83 15.55 11.30 4.79
N THR A 84 16.49 10.40 5.09
CA THR A 84 17.42 9.86 4.10
C THR A 84 16.66 8.97 3.13
N ALA A 85 16.64 9.35 1.85
CA ALA A 85 16.02 8.55 0.81
C ALA A 85 16.78 7.22 0.64
N HIS A 86 16.17 6.10 1.05
CA HIS A 86 16.67 4.77 0.70
C HIS A 86 16.49 4.55 -0.80
N LEU A 87 17.58 4.58 -1.56
CA LEU A 87 17.60 4.46 -3.03
C LEU A 87 17.35 3.02 -3.54
N GLU A 88 16.87 2.11 -2.69
CA GLU A 88 16.72 0.70 -3.04
C GLU A 88 15.49 0.42 -3.91
N THR A 89 14.44 1.24 -3.75
CA THR A 89 13.18 1.05 -4.48
C THR A 89 13.31 1.45 -5.96
N HIS A 90 12.50 0.83 -6.82
CA HIS A 90 12.52 1.13 -8.26
C HIS A 90 12.27 2.62 -8.55
N PHE A 91 11.35 3.26 -7.82
CA PHE A 91 11.03 4.68 -8.00
C PHE A 91 12.15 5.61 -7.53
N SER A 92 12.81 5.28 -6.42
CA SER A 92 13.98 6.05 -5.98
C SER A 92 15.15 5.91 -6.94
N LYS A 93 15.31 4.77 -7.61
CA LYS A 93 16.32 4.58 -8.66
C LYS A 93 15.99 5.44 -9.89
N ILE A 94 14.76 5.39 -10.40
CA ILE A 94 14.35 6.19 -11.56
C ILE A 94 14.54 7.69 -11.28
N CYS A 95 14.15 8.16 -10.10
CA CYS A 95 14.26 9.57 -9.75
C CYS A 95 15.71 9.97 -9.37
N GLY A 96 16.51 9.06 -8.82
CA GLY A 96 17.93 9.28 -8.51
C GLY A 96 18.85 9.26 -9.73
N ILE A 97 18.43 8.66 -10.86
CA ILE A 97 19.16 8.75 -12.14
C ILE A 97 18.88 10.10 -12.83
N ALA A 98 17.88 10.86 -12.39
CA ALA A 98 17.53 12.16 -12.94
C ALA A 98 18.35 13.34 -12.36
N TYR A 99 19.34 13.06 -11.51
CA TYR A 99 20.24 14.04 -10.89
C TYR A 99 21.70 13.65 -11.10
#